data_AF-A0A6P0N999-F1
#
_entry.id   AF-A0A6P0N999-F1
#
_cell.length_a   1.000
_cell.length_b   1.000
_cell.length_c   1.000
_cell.angle_alpha   90.00
_cell.angle_beta   90.00
_cell.angle_gamma   90.00
#
_symmetry.space_group_name_H-M   'P 1'
#
loop_
_entity.id
_entity.type
_entity.pdbx_description
1 polymer ?
#
loop_
_entity_poly.entity_id
_entity_poly.type
_entity_poly.pdbx_seq_one_letter_code
_entity_poly.pdbx_strand_id
1 'polypeptide(L)'
;MSAKGLPETTAYVRITRHCWQQGKIEGEVQAADYEWEFQWHFRISQLLVKPSLGRALIQEPLGRFLEQWDYQLEAGGNYAFTIRAEL
;
A
#
# COMPACT_ATOMS: atom_id res chain seq x y z
N MET A 1 -1.82 -20.90 -25.60
CA MET A 1 -3.09 -20.66 -24.89
C MET A 1 -2.95 -19.33 -24.16
N SER A 2 -3.66 -18.27 -24.59
CA SER A 2 -3.54 -16.95 -23.98
C SER A 2 -4.01 -17.01 -22.54
N ALA A 3 -3.11 -16.69 -21.61
CA ALA A 3 -3.49 -16.38 -20.24
C ALA A 3 -4.52 -15.25 -20.30
N LYS A 4 -5.80 -15.59 -20.06
CA LYS A 4 -6.88 -14.62 -19.84
C LYS A 4 -6.35 -13.66 -18.78
N GLY A 5 -6.11 -12.40 -19.17
CA GLY A 5 -5.49 -11.38 -18.34
C GLY A 5 -6.18 -11.35 -16.99
N LEU A 6 -5.45 -11.74 -15.95
CA LEU A 6 -5.96 -11.72 -14.59
C LEU A 6 -6.41 -10.28 -14.28
N PRO A 7 -7.51 -10.11 -13.53
CA PRO A 7 -7.97 -8.78 -13.17
C PRO A 7 -6.83 -8.01 -12.53
N GLU A 8 -6.51 -6.86 -13.13
CA GLU A 8 -5.45 -5.96 -12.70
C GLU A 8 -6.11 -4.75 -12.04
N THR A 9 -5.70 -4.42 -10.81
CA THR A 9 -6.22 -3.26 -10.07
C THR A 9 -5.06 -2.34 -9.72
N THR A 10 -5.13 -1.09 -10.17
CA THR A 10 -4.16 -0.07 -9.75
C THR A 10 -4.53 0.46 -8.36
N ALA A 11 -3.56 0.44 -7.45
CA ALA A 11 -3.64 1.08 -6.15
C ALA A 11 -2.87 2.40 -6.19
N TYR A 12 -3.51 3.48 -5.76
CA TYR A 12 -2.93 4.81 -5.63
C TYR A 12 -2.59 5.06 -4.17
N VAL A 13 -1.34 5.43 -3.88
CA VAL A 13 -0.83 5.64 -2.52
C VAL A 13 -0.45 7.10 -2.36
N ARG A 14 -0.94 7.75 -1.30
CA ARG A 14 -0.52 9.08 -0.89
C ARG A 14 0.14 9.00 0.47
N ILE A 15 1.38 9.48 0.56
CA ILE A 15 2.06 9.58 1.86
C ILE A 15 1.65 10.89 2.52
N THR A 16 1.01 10.81 3.68
CA THR A 16 0.55 12.00 4.41
C THR A 16 1.58 12.45 5.45
N ARG A 17 2.30 11.50 6.06
CA ARG A 17 3.28 11.79 7.10
C ARG A 17 4.42 10.79 7.11
N HIS A 18 5.63 11.31 7.33
CA HIS A 18 6.79 10.50 7.61
C HIS A 18 7.36 10.90 8.98
N CYS A 19 7.44 9.95 9.92
CA CYS A 19 8.03 10.16 11.24
C CYS A 19 9.26 9.26 11.44
N TRP A 20 10.44 9.77 11.10
CA TRP A 20 11.72 9.07 11.29
C TRP A 20 11.99 8.69 12.74
N GLN A 21 11.62 9.53 13.70
CA GLN A 21 11.84 9.28 15.13
C GLN A 21 11.05 8.06 15.62
N GLN A 22 9.79 7.93 15.19
CA GLN A 22 8.92 6.81 15.54
C GLN A 22 9.14 5.59 14.64
N GLY A 23 9.85 5.74 13.53
CA GLY A 23 10.06 4.67 12.58
C GLY A 23 8.78 4.32 11.80
N LYS A 24 8.01 5.35 11.42
CA LYS A 24 6.66 5.17 10.88
C LYS A 24 6.36 6.06 9.68
N ILE A 25 5.66 5.49 8.70
CA ILE A 25 5.04 6.19 7.57
C ILE A 25 3.53 6.06 7.69
N GLU A 26 2.81 7.14 7.45
CA GLU A 26 1.35 7.18 7.39
C GLU A 26 0.91 7.68 6.02
N GLY A 27 -0.21 7.16 5.56
CA GLY A 27 -0.74 7.54 4.27
C GLY A 27 -2.12 6.98 4.02
N GLU A 28 -2.60 7.27 2.83
CA GLU A 28 -3.85 6.76 2.29
C GLU A 28 -3.54 5.90 1.07
N VAL A 29 -4.36 4.89 0.85
CA VAL A 29 -4.32 4.06 -0.34
C VAL A 29 -5.72 3.84 -0.86
N GLN A 30 -5.89 3.99 -2.18
CA GLN A 30 -7.15 3.80 -2.86
C GLN A 30 -6.99 2.75 -3.95
N ALA A 31 -7.88 1.77 -4.01
CA ALA A 31 -7.89 0.76 -5.06
C ALA A 31 -9.31 0.29 -5.32
N ALA A 32 -9.67 0.14 -6.60
CA ALA A 32 -11.06 -0.09 -7.03
C ALA A 32 -12.00 0.96 -6.39
N ASP A 33 -13.03 0.52 -5.65
CA ASP A 33 -14.01 1.37 -4.98
C ASP A 33 -13.72 1.55 -3.48
N TYR A 34 -12.51 1.20 -3.03
CA TYR A 34 -12.13 1.22 -1.62
C TYR A 34 -11.02 2.23 -1.36
N GLU A 35 -11.07 2.78 -0.15
CA GLU A 35 -10.09 3.70 0.39
C GLU A 35 -9.70 3.23 1.79
N TRP A 36 -8.40 3.31 2.08
CA TRP A 36 -7.84 2.96 3.37
C TRP A 36 -6.81 3.98 3.82
N GLU A 37 -6.77 4.21 5.13
CA GLU A 37 -5.63 4.77 5.81
C GLU A 37 -4.69 3.64 6.25
N PHE A 38 -3.39 3.87 6.13
CA PHE A 38 -2.39 2.92 6.59
C PHE A 38 -1.35 3.57 7.52
N GLN A 39 -0.77 2.73 8.37
CA GLN A 39 0.39 3.05 9.17
C GLN A 39 1.42 1.93 9.03
N TRP A 40 2.58 2.28 8.49
CA TRP A 40 3.69 1.39 8.26
C TRP A 40 4.79 1.64 9.28
N HIS A 41 5.04 0.66 10.15
CA HIS A 41 6.13 0.70 11.12
C HIS A 41 7.32 -0.07 10.55
N PHE A 42 8.17 0.61 9.78
CA PHE A 42 9.28 -0.01 9.05
C PHE A 42 10.33 -0.67 9.95
N ARG A 43 10.48 -0.20 11.19
CA ARG A 43 11.43 -0.80 12.14
C ARG A 43 11.06 -2.22 12.58
N ILE A 44 9.79 -2.59 12.48
CA ILE A 44 9.25 -3.87 12.95
C ILE A 44 8.43 -4.59 11.87
N SER A 45 8.49 -4.11 10.61
CA SER A 45 7.72 -4.61 9.47
C SER A 45 6.22 -4.79 9.77
N GLN A 46 5.61 -3.84 10.46
CA GLN A 46 4.20 -3.92 10.85
C GLN A 46 3.35 -2.94 10.06
N LEU A 47 2.39 -3.47 9.30
CA LEU A 47 1.41 -2.70 8.54
C LEU A 47 0.02 -2.75 9.18
N LEU A 48 -0.50 -1.59 9.53
CA LEU A 48 -1.88 -1.41 9.94
C LEU A 48 -2.66 -0.74 8.82
N VAL A 49 -3.82 -1.27 8.47
CA VAL A 49 -4.72 -0.72 7.43
C VAL A 49 -6.14 -0.65 7.98
N LYS A 50 -6.81 0.49 7.79
CA LYS A 50 -8.19 0.75 8.22
C LYS A 50 -8.96 1.50 7.11
N PRO A 51 -10.28 1.28 6.95
CA PRO A 51 -11.12 0.30 7.65
C PRO A 51 -10.80 -1.16 7.28
N SER A 52 -11.40 -2.14 7.97
CA SER A 52 -11.16 -3.56 7.68
C SER A 52 -11.84 -4.05 6.39
N LEU A 53 -12.85 -3.33 5.91
CA LEU A 53 -13.59 -3.67 4.70
C LEU A 53 -12.65 -3.63 3.49
N GLY A 54 -12.66 -4.69 2.68
CA GLY A 54 -11.80 -4.81 1.50
C GLY A 54 -10.29 -4.91 1.79
N ARG A 55 -9.85 -4.84 3.07
CA ARG A 55 -8.43 -4.80 3.46
C ARG A 55 -7.61 -5.97 2.90
N ALA A 56 -8.21 -7.14 2.73
CA ALA A 56 -7.54 -8.31 2.17
C ALA A 56 -7.01 -8.06 0.74
N LEU A 57 -7.59 -7.12 -0.01
CA LEU A 57 -7.13 -6.71 -1.33
C LEU A 57 -5.78 -5.98 -1.27
N ILE A 58 -5.56 -5.20 -0.21
CA ILE A 58 -4.46 -4.23 -0.16
C ILE A 58 -3.39 -4.56 0.87
N GLN A 59 -3.71 -5.31 1.93
CA GLN A 59 -2.82 -5.53 3.07
C GLN A 59 -1.45 -6.08 2.66
N GLU A 60 -1.46 -7.14 1.85
CA GLU A 60 -0.24 -7.82 1.46
C GLU A 60 0.50 -7.04 0.34
N PRO A 61 -0.17 -6.59 -0.74
CA PRO A 61 0.49 -5.83 -1.79
C PRO A 61 1.06 -4.48 -1.32
N LEU A 62 0.36 -3.78 -0.44
CA LEU A 62 0.84 -2.53 0.15
C LEU A 62 2.05 -2.77 1.04
N GLY A 63 2.06 -3.85 1.82
CA GLY A 63 3.22 -4.24 2.64
C GLY A 63 4.47 -4.41 1.77
N ARG A 64 4.36 -5.20 0.70
CA ARG A 64 5.47 -5.39 -0.26
C ARG A 64 5.91 -4.07 -0.88
N PHE A 65 4.97 -3.23 -1.31
CA PHE A 65 5.28 -1.91 -1.87
C PHE A 65 6.06 -1.05 -0.87
N LEU A 66 5.59 -0.95 0.37
CA LEU A 66 6.26 -0.14 1.39
C LEU A 66 7.66 -0.67 1.72
N GLU A 67 7.83 -1.98 1.84
CA GLU A 67 9.14 -2.60 2.07
C GLU A 67 10.12 -2.37 0.91
N GLN A 68 9.65 -2.46 -0.33
CA GLN A 68 10.49 -2.26 -1.51
C GLN A 68 10.93 -0.80 -1.68
N TRP A 69 10.07 0.14 -1.29
CA TRP A 69 10.27 1.58 -1.55
C TRP A 69 10.58 2.39 -0.28
N ASP A 70 10.82 1.75 0.86
CA ASP A 70 10.88 2.34 2.21
C ASP A 70 11.82 3.58 2.33
N TYR A 71 12.88 3.64 1.52
CA TYR A 71 13.85 4.75 1.50
C TYR A 71 13.55 5.86 0.49
N GLN A 72 12.51 5.72 -0.34
CA GLN A 72 12.15 6.64 -1.43
C GLN A 72 10.78 7.30 -1.23
N LEU A 73 10.07 6.93 -0.16
CA LEU A 73 8.75 7.46 0.15
C LEU A 73 8.88 8.79 0.93
N GLU A 74 8.44 9.87 0.29
CA GLU A 74 8.45 11.22 0.84
C GLU A 74 7.05 11.66 1.26
N ALA A 75 6.97 12.43 2.35
CA ALA A 75 5.70 13.00 2.80
C ALA A 75 5.17 13.99 1.75
N GLY A 76 3.89 13.87 1.37
CA GLY A 76 3.27 14.59 0.27
C GLY A 76 3.41 13.92 -1.09
N GLY A 77 4.19 12.83 -1.19
CA GLY A 77 4.36 12.06 -2.42
C GLY A 77 3.11 11.25 -2.77
N ASN A 78 2.84 11.15 -4.08
CA ASN A 78 1.81 10.30 -4.65
C ASN A 78 2.47 9.22 -5.50
N TYR A 79 2.08 7.97 -5.27
CA TYR A 79 2.64 6.79 -5.90
C TYR A 79 1.51 5.89 -6.39
N ALA A 80 1.84 4.94 -7.25
CA ALA A 80 0.90 3.92 -7.67
C ALA A 80 1.61 2.59 -7.89
N PHE A 81 0.90 1.51 -7.62
CA PHE A 81 1.34 0.16 -7.95
C PHE A 81 0.18 -0.70 -8.41
N THR A 82 0.49 -1.83 -9.00
CA THR A 82 -0.48 -2.70 -9.63
C THR A 82 -0.65 -3.98 -8.81
N ILE A 83 -1.89 -4.30 -8.45
CA ILE A 83 -2.29 -5.55 -7.81
C ILE A 83 -2.75 -6.51 -8.90
N ARG A 84 -2.10 -7.67 -8.98
CA ARG A 84 -2.49 -8.76 -9.88
C ARG A 84 -2.99 -9.92 -9.03
N ALA A 85 -4.12 -10.50 -9.42
CA ALA A 85 -4.47 -11.82 -8.91
C ALA A 85 -3.40 -12.82 -9.38
N GLU A 86 -2.75 -13.52 -8.46
CA GLU A 86 -1.93 -14.69 -8.79
C GLU A 86 -2.86 -15.92 -8.83
N LEU A 87 -2.64 -16.82 -9.81
CA LEU A 87 -3.36 -18.10 -9.95
C LEU A 87 -2.76 -19.19 -9.07
#